data_AF-A0A7C7CV09-F1
#
_entry.id   AF-A0A7C7CV09-F1
#
_cell.length_a   1.000
_cell.length_b   1.000
_cell.length_c   1.000
_cell.angle_alpha   90.00
_cell.angle_beta   90.00
_cell.angle_gamma   90.00
#
_symmetry.space_group_name_H-M   'P 1'
#
loop_
_entity.id
_entity.type
_entity.pdbx_description
1 polymer ?
#
loop_
_entity_poly.entity_id
_entity_poly.type
_entity_poly.pdbx_seq_one_letter_code
_entity_poly.pdbx_strand_id
1 'polypeptide(L)' 'VDKILVLKEGHVAEYGTQKELLQKKGIYWKLYNLQATNDDKL' A
#
# COMPACT_ATOMS: atom_id res chain seq x y z
N VAL A 1 -9.40 -14.72 -1.91
CA VAL A 1 -9.13 -13.33 -1.48
C VAL A 1 -7.85 -12.89 -2.13
N ASP A 2 -7.88 -11.74 -2.80
CA ASP A 2 -6.72 -11.21 -3.51
C ASP A 2 -5.68 -10.63 -2.54
N LYS A 3 -4.42 -10.65 -2.97
CA LYS A 3 -3.25 -10.24 -2.18
C LYS A 3 -2.43 -9.23 -2.97
N ILE A 4 -1.78 -8.33 -2.24
CA ILE A 4 -0.93 -7.26 -2.76
C ILE A 4 0.51 -7.56 -2.31
N LEU A 5 1.45 -7.38 -3.23
CA LEU A 5 2.88 -7.48 -3.00
C LEU A 5 3.51 -6.10 -3.18
N VAL A 6 4.14 -5.58 -2.13
CA VAL A 6 4.83 -4.29 -2.14
C VAL A 6 6.32 -4.54 -2.34
N LEU A 7 6.86 -3.98 -3.42
CA LEU A 7 8.29 -4.02 -3.70
C LEU A 7 8.96 -2.73 -3.24
N LYS A 8 10.13 -2.87 -2.62
CA LYS A 8 11.05 -1.78 -2.33
C LYS A 8 12.44 -2.21 -2.73
N GLU A 9 13.09 -1.41 -3.60
CA GLU A 9 14.49 -1.64 -4.01
C GLU A 9 14.72 -3.06 -4.56
N GLY A 10 13.78 -3.56 -5.37
CA GLY A 10 13.84 -4.90 -5.96
C GLY A 10 13.51 -6.06 -5.01
N HIS A 11 13.17 -5.78 -3.74
CA HIS A 11 12.85 -6.80 -2.74
C HIS A 11 11.39 -6.70 -2.28
N VAL A 12 10.83 -7.82 -1.83
CA VAL A 12 9.50 -7.86 -1.22
C VAL A 12 9.57 -7.23 0.17
N ALA A 13 8.92 -6.09 0.33
CA ALA A 13 8.88 -5.37 1.59
C ALA A 13 7.62 -5.72 2.41
N GLU A 14 6.47 -5.85 1.75
CA GLU A 14 5.21 -6.21 2.40
C GLU A 14 4.36 -7.13 1.50
N TYR A 15 3.60 -8.02 2.11
CA TYR A 15 2.66 -8.90 1.43
C TYR A 15 1.44 -9.15 2.30
N GLY A 16 0.25 -9.14 1.70
CA GLY A 16 -1.00 -9.35 2.43
C GLY A 16 -2.23 -8.90 1.65
N THR A 17 -3.41 -9.04 2.25
CA THR A 17 -4.63 -8.41 1.75
C THR A 17 -4.55 -6.90 1.97
N GLN A 18 -5.35 -6.15 1.23
CA GLN A 18 -5.46 -4.71 1.44
C GLN A 18 -5.76 -4.35 2.91
N LYS A 19 -6.68 -5.06 3.57
CA LYS A 19 -7.03 -4.82 4.99
C LYS A 19 -5.84 -5.05 5.92
N GLU A 20 -5.11 -6.15 5.75
CA GLU A 20 -3.91 -6.47 6.54
C GLU A 20 -2.84 -5.38 6.36
N LEU A 21 -2.61 -4.92 5.13
CA LEU A 21 -1.60 -3.91 4.83
C LEU A 21 -1.99 -2.50 5.32
N LEU A 22 -3.27 -2.14 5.25
CA LEU A 22 -3.78 -0.89 5.81
C LEU A 22 -3.67 -0.86 7.34
N GLN A 23 -3.94 -1.98 8.02
CA GLN A 23 -3.81 -2.09 9.47
C GLN A 23 -2.35 -1.98 9.94
N LYS A 24 -1.40 -2.54 9.17
CA LYS A 24 0.04 -2.45 9.46
C LYS A 24 0.59 -1.03 9.40
N LYS A 25 -0.10 -0.09 8.73
CA LYS A 25 0.35 1.30 8.52
C LYS A 25 1.79 1.40 7.96
N GLY A 26 2.14 0.46 7.09
CA GLY A 26 3.46 0.33 6.47
C GLY A 26 3.63 1.14 5.19
N ILE A 27 4.53 0.69 4.31
CA ILE A 27 4.82 1.31 3.00
C ILE A 27 3.54 1.37 2.15
N TYR A 28 2.77 0.28 2.11
CA TYR A 28 1.51 0.25 1.38
C TYR A 28 0.57 1.38 1.82
N TRP A 29 0.36 1.54 3.12
CA TRP A 29 -0.52 2.55 3.70
C TRP A 29 -0.07 3.97 3.37
N LYS A 30 1.24 4.24 3.42
CA LYS A 30 1.81 5.55 3.06
C LYS A 30 1.54 5.88 1.59
N LEU A 31 1.79 4.93 0.69
CA LEU A 31 1.55 5.10 -0.75
C LEU A 31 0.05 5.24 -1.06
N TYR A 32 -0.80 4.48 -0.36
CA TYR A 32 -2.26 4.54 -0.51
C TYR A 32 -2.79 5.93 -0.14
N ASN A 33 -2.35 6.48 0.99
CA ASN A 33 -2.77 7.82 1.42
C ASN A 33 -2.24 8.92 0.51
N LEU A 34 -1.01 8.78 0.00
CA LEU A 34 -0.44 9.74 -0.94
C LEU A 34 -1.25 9.81 -2.24
N GLN A 35 -1.72 8.66 -2.74
CA GLN A 35 -2.59 8.59 -3.91
C GLN A 35 -3.97 9.18 -3.62
N ALA A 36 -4.58 8.85 -2.47
CA ALA A 36 -5.88 9.41 -2.09
C ALA A 36 -5.86 10.94 -1.99
N THR A 37 -4.74 11.55 -1.57
CA THR A 37 -4.60 13.02 -1.56
C THR A 37 -4.45 13.66 -2.94
N ASN A 38 -4.12 12.87 -3.96
CA ASN A 38 -3.93 13.37 -5.33
C ASN A 38 -5.19 13.21 -6.20
N ASP A 39 -6.13 12.34 -5.83
CA ASP A 39 -7.42 12.18 -6.53
C ASP A 39 -8.44 13.29 -6.22
N ASP A 40 -8.22 14.10 -5.18
CA ASP A 40 -9.08 15.26 -4.81
C ASP A 40 -8.79 16.53 -5.65
N LYS A 41 -8.00 16.42 -6.71
CA LYS A 41 -7.60 17.55 -7.58
C LYS A 41 -8.04 17.44 -9.04
N LEU A 42 -9.04 16.60 -9.34
CA LEU A 42 -9.69 16.54 -10.66
C LEU A 42 -11.14 17.02 -10.59
#